data_AF-K1TNJ6-F1
#
_entry.id   AF-K1TNJ6-F1
#
_cell.length_a   1.000
_cell.length_b   1.000
_cell.length_c   1.000
_cell.angle_alpha   90.00
_cell.angle_beta   90.00
_cell.angle_gamma   90.00
#
_symmetry.space_group_name_H-M   'P 1'
#
loop_
_entity.id
_entity.type
_entity.pdbx_description
1 polymer ?
#
loop_
_entity_poly.entity_id
_entity_poly.type
_entity_poly.pdbx_seq_one_letter_code
_entity_poly.pdbx_strand_id
1 'polypeptide(L)'
;KLSTNNEQWVNPDFGTTELRTHYDNIKRMVKEKTGRAMQEKERERKGKNGKIIKVAGCSPIREGVLLIRADTTLADVHKFGEECKQRWGITPLQIFLHKDEGHWLSGQPEAEDRESFQIDGKWFKPNYHAHIVFDWMNHDTGKSCKLNDEDMTEMQSLASDILLMERGQSKTETGKEHLERNDFIIKKQKAELQRIEETQRTQEAAGNSC
;
A
#
# COMPACT_ATOMS: atom_id res chain seq x y z
N LYS A 1 -8.36 -1.58 22.72
CA LYS A 1 -7.67 -0.35 23.23
C LYS A 1 -6.93 0.25 22.05
N LEU A 2 -7.19 1.52 21.70
CA LEU A 2 -6.37 2.22 20.70
C LEU A 2 -4.91 2.18 21.18
N SER A 3 -4.04 1.61 20.36
CA SER A 3 -2.64 1.43 20.69
C SER A 3 -1.85 2.51 19.97
N THR A 4 -1.11 3.33 20.71
CA THR A 4 -0.16 4.29 20.12
C THR A 4 1.19 3.63 19.83
N ASN A 5 1.24 2.30 19.76
CA ASN A 5 2.46 1.53 19.50
C ASN A 5 2.80 1.57 18.00
N ASN A 6 2.86 2.79 17.45
CA ASN A 6 3.43 2.99 16.14
C ASN A 6 4.93 2.76 16.24
N GLU A 7 5.46 2.07 15.25
CA GLU A 7 6.87 1.71 15.18
C GLU A 7 7.44 2.23 13.87
N GLN A 8 8.71 2.60 13.87
CA GLN A 8 9.37 3.05 12.66
C GLN A 8 10.77 2.49 12.58
N TRP A 9 11.20 2.25 11.34
CA TRP A 9 12.58 1.89 11.02
C TRP A 9 13.06 2.76 9.88
N VAL A 10 14.30 3.20 9.97
CA VAL A 10 14.99 3.90 8.88
C VAL A 10 16.30 3.19 8.63
N ASN A 11 16.59 2.95 7.36
CA ASN A 11 17.79 2.23 6.97
C ASN A 11 19.05 3.05 7.33
N PRO A 12 19.93 2.51 8.21
CA PRO A 12 21.10 3.25 8.70
C PRO A 12 22.16 3.49 7.61
N ASP A 13 22.20 2.65 6.57
CA ASP A 13 23.20 2.73 5.52
C ASP A 13 23.02 3.94 4.60
N PHE A 14 21.88 4.63 4.66
CA PHE A 14 21.54 5.74 3.77
C PHE A 14 22.00 7.10 4.29
N GLY A 15 22.51 7.20 5.53
CA GLY A 15 23.16 8.39 6.10
C GLY A 15 22.26 9.62 6.32
N THR A 16 21.10 9.70 5.67
CA THR A 16 20.07 10.73 5.83
C THR A 16 18.68 10.10 5.79
N THR A 17 17.79 10.60 6.64
CA THR A 17 16.38 10.20 6.66
C THR A 17 15.54 11.00 5.64
N GLU A 18 16.13 11.98 4.97
CA GLU A 18 15.42 12.80 3.99
C GLU A 18 15.37 12.15 2.61
N LEU A 19 14.19 11.69 2.21
CA LEU A 19 13.93 11.09 0.89
C LEU A 19 14.31 12.03 -0.26
N ARG A 20 14.23 13.36 -0.06
CA ARG A 20 14.63 14.33 -1.08
C ARG A 20 16.13 14.27 -1.38
N THR A 21 16.93 14.24 -0.31
CA THR A 21 18.39 14.11 -0.44
C THR A 21 18.76 12.77 -1.08
N HIS A 22 18.06 11.70 -0.70
CA HIS A 22 18.24 10.39 -1.34
C HIS A 22 17.92 10.42 -2.84
N TYR A 23 16.80 11.06 -3.20
CA TYR A 23 16.38 11.21 -4.59
C TYR A 23 17.41 11.96 -5.45
N ASP A 24 17.99 13.03 -4.92
CA ASP A 24 19.04 13.80 -5.60
C ASP A 24 20.35 12.99 -5.72
N ASN A 25 20.68 12.16 -4.71
CA ASN A 25 21.78 11.20 -4.81
C ASN A 25 21.55 10.16 -5.92
N ILE A 26 20.33 9.64 -6.05
CA ILE A 26 19.96 8.73 -7.15
C ILE A 26 20.15 9.43 -8.49
N LYS A 27 19.72 10.69 -8.64
CA LYS A 27 19.92 11.44 -9.89
C LYS A 27 21.38 11.53 -10.31
N ARG A 28 22.25 11.84 -9.35
CA ARG A 28 23.70 11.88 -9.56
C ARG A 28 24.22 10.49 -9.96
N MET A 29 23.86 9.45 -9.21
CA MET A 29 24.26 8.07 -9.47
C MET A 29 23.82 7.61 -10.88
N VAL A 30 22.57 7.87 -11.29
CA VAL A 30 22.07 7.55 -12.63
C VAL A 30 22.91 8.24 -13.71
N LYS A 31 23.24 9.52 -13.52
CA LYS A 31 24.06 10.28 -14.46
C LYS A 31 25.47 9.71 -14.58
N GLU A 32 26.09 9.36 -13.46
CA GLU A 32 27.44 8.77 -13.41
C GLU A 32 27.48 7.40 -14.07
N LYS A 33 26.54 6.51 -13.74
CA LYS A 33 26.53 5.11 -14.20
C LYS A 33 26.05 4.95 -15.64
N THR A 34 25.11 5.78 -16.09
CA THR A 34 24.49 5.63 -17.42
C THR A 34 24.93 6.69 -18.44
N GLY A 35 25.63 7.73 -17.99
CA GLY A 35 25.96 8.92 -18.79
C GLY A 35 24.76 9.84 -19.08
N ARG A 36 23.54 9.46 -18.66
CA ARG A 36 22.29 10.16 -18.98
C ARG A 36 21.63 10.71 -17.72
N ALA A 37 20.98 11.87 -17.84
CA ALA A 37 20.13 12.35 -16.76
C ALA A 37 18.97 11.38 -16.52
N MET A 38 18.53 11.26 -15.26
CA MET A 38 17.36 10.48 -14.90
C MET A 38 16.13 10.99 -15.65
N GLN A 39 15.35 10.08 -16.23
CA GLN A 39 14.23 10.41 -17.10
C GLN A 39 12.92 10.26 -16.32
N GLU A 40 12.51 11.33 -15.64
CA GLU A 40 11.36 11.31 -14.71
C GLU A 40 10.00 11.40 -15.41
N LYS A 41 9.96 11.95 -16.64
CA LYS A 41 8.70 12.15 -17.38
C LYS A 41 8.44 10.99 -18.33
N GLU A 42 7.16 10.65 -18.48
CA GLU A 42 6.71 9.78 -19.58
C GLU A 42 7.10 10.42 -20.91
N ARG A 43 7.48 9.57 -21.86
CA ARG A 43 7.79 9.99 -23.22
C ARG A 43 7.35 8.96 -24.24
N GLU A 44 7.17 9.41 -25.46
CA GLU A 44 6.90 8.55 -26.59
C GLU A 44 8.18 8.24 -27.37
N ARG A 45 8.31 7.00 -27.84
CA ARG A 45 9.39 6.58 -28.73
C ARG A 45 8.80 5.78 -29.89
N LYS A 46 9.24 6.08 -31.11
CA LYS A 46 8.92 5.28 -32.29
C LYS A 46 9.70 3.96 -32.27
N GLY A 47 8.99 2.84 -32.26
CA GLY A 47 9.54 1.49 -32.37
C GLY A 47 10.08 1.20 -33.77
N LYS A 48 10.84 0.11 -33.91
CA LYS A 48 11.42 -0.32 -35.20
C LYS A 48 10.37 -0.60 -36.28
N ASN A 49 9.16 -0.95 -35.87
CA ASN A 49 7.97 -1.20 -36.70
C ASN A 49 7.12 0.07 -36.95
N GLY A 50 7.61 1.25 -36.57
CA GLY A 50 6.89 2.51 -36.75
C GLY A 50 5.80 2.80 -35.71
N LYS A 51 5.45 1.85 -34.84
CA LYS A 51 4.48 2.06 -33.75
C LYS A 51 5.03 2.99 -32.68
N ILE A 52 4.20 3.88 -32.16
CA ILE A 52 4.53 4.74 -31.02
C ILE A 52 4.43 3.90 -29.75
N ILE A 53 5.50 3.88 -28.96
CA ILE A 53 5.58 3.20 -27.66
C ILE A 53 5.69 4.27 -26.59
N LYS A 54 4.77 4.24 -25.61
CA LYS A 54 4.87 5.05 -24.40
C LYS A 54 5.87 4.42 -23.44
N VAL A 55 6.82 5.22 -22.97
CA VAL A 55 7.85 4.83 -22.04
C VAL A 55 7.62 5.64 -20.77
N ALA A 56 7.21 4.95 -19.70
CA ALA A 56 7.01 5.56 -18.40
C ALA A 56 8.29 6.23 -17.90
N GLY A 57 8.10 7.28 -17.11
CA GLY A 57 9.17 7.93 -16.37
C GLY A 57 9.74 7.02 -15.29
N CYS A 58 10.95 7.35 -14.83
CA CYS A 58 11.61 6.69 -13.71
C CYS A 58 10.96 7.13 -12.40
N SER A 59 10.43 6.16 -11.65
CA SER A 59 9.98 6.33 -10.25
C SER A 59 10.95 5.59 -9.34
N PRO A 60 12.06 6.23 -8.94
CA PRO A 60 13.17 5.58 -8.24
C PRO A 60 12.89 5.33 -6.75
N ILE A 61 11.94 6.06 -6.15
CA ILE A 61 11.46 5.82 -4.80
C ILE A 61 10.00 5.45 -4.91
N ARG A 62 9.59 4.35 -4.28
CA ARG A 62 8.21 3.85 -4.30
C ARG A 62 7.76 3.49 -2.90
N GLU A 63 6.49 3.69 -2.63
CA GLU A 63 5.87 3.35 -1.36
C GLU A 63 4.93 2.17 -1.56
N GLY A 64 5.06 1.16 -0.70
CA GLY A 64 4.12 0.06 -0.54
C GLY A 64 3.31 0.24 0.73
N VAL A 65 2.03 -0.13 0.68
CA VAL A 65 1.15 -0.17 1.86
C VAL A 65 0.73 -1.61 2.09
N LEU A 66 0.98 -2.12 3.29
CA LEU A 66 0.64 -3.46 3.72
C LEU A 66 -0.47 -3.38 4.76
N LEU A 67 -1.58 -4.08 4.56
CA LEU A 67 -2.49 -4.38 5.68
C LEU A 67 -1.78 -5.38 6.59
N ILE A 68 -1.88 -5.19 7.90
CA ILE A 68 -1.19 -6.02 8.88
C ILE A 68 -2.13 -6.45 10.00
N ARG A 69 -1.71 -7.44 10.78
CA ARG A 69 -2.42 -7.86 11.99
C ARG A 69 -2.03 -6.98 13.17
N ALA A 70 -2.85 -6.98 14.23
CA ALA A 70 -2.59 -6.22 15.45
C ALA A 70 -1.23 -6.56 16.10
N ASP A 71 -0.83 -7.83 16.01
CA ASP A 71 0.39 -8.41 16.56
C ASP A 71 1.57 -8.41 15.58
N THR A 72 1.40 -8.01 14.32
CA THR A 72 2.51 -7.84 13.37
C THR A 72 3.53 -6.84 13.93
N THR A 73 4.80 -7.20 13.92
CA THR A 73 5.89 -6.38 14.46
C THR A 73 6.64 -5.64 13.37
N LEU A 74 7.41 -4.60 13.75
CA LEU A 74 8.33 -3.93 12.84
C LEU A 74 9.36 -4.91 12.23
N ALA A 75 9.80 -5.92 12.99
CA ALA A 75 10.76 -6.92 12.53
C ALA A 75 10.19 -7.79 11.39
N ASP A 76 8.89 -8.11 11.43
CA ASP A 76 8.22 -8.88 10.37
C ASP A 76 8.19 -8.10 9.06
N VAL A 77 7.83 -6.81 9.12
CA VAL A 77 7.79 -5.92 7.94
C VAL A 77 9.21 -5.65 7.43
N HIS A 78 10.17 -5.48 8.32
CA HIS A 78 11.58 -5.34 7.95
C HIS A 78 12.11 -6.59 7.25
N LYS A 79 11.77 -7.79 7.74
CA LYS A 79 12.10 -9.05 7.07
C LYS A 79 11.52 -9.10 5.66
N PHE A 80 10.26 -8.70 5.48
CA PHE A 80 9.67 -8.58 4.15
C PHE A 80 10.45 -7.63 3.24
N GLY A 81 10.89 -6.48 3.76
CA GLY A 81 11.75 -5.55 3.03
C GLY A 81 13.09 -6.15 2.60
N GLU A 82 13.75 -6.91 3.48
CA GLU A 82 15.03 -7.57 3.18
C GLU A 82 14.88 -8.70 2.16
N GLU A 83 13.81 -9.50 2.23
CA GLU A 83 13.51 -10.52 1.21
C GLU A 83 13.22 -9.87 -0.15
N CYS A 84 12.53 -8.72 -0.16
CA CYS A 84 12.33 -7.94 -1.38
C CYS A 84 13.66 -7.47 -2.00
N LYS A 85 14.60 -7.04 -1.16
CA LYS A 85 15.96 -6.65 -1.58
C LYS A 85 16.72 -7.82 -2.18
N GLN A 86 16.69 -8.99 -1.54
CA GLN A 86 17.39 -10.18 -2.02
C GLN A 86 16.83 -10.67 -3.35
N ARG A 87 15.49 -10.72 -3.50
CA ARG A 87 14.85 -11.30 -4.68
C ARG A 87 14.78 -10.35 -5.88
N TRP A 88 14.49 -9.07 -5.66
CA TRP A 88 14.26 -8.11 -6.75
C TRP A 88 15.21 -6.91 -6.76
N GLY A 89 16.15 -6.85 -5.80
CA GLY A 89 17.12 -5.76 -5.72
C GLY A 89 16.53 -4.41 -5.30
N ILE A 90 15.29 -4.38 -4.80
CA ILE A 90 14.65 -3.16 -4.29
C ILE A 90 14.99 -3.00 -2.80
N THR A 91 15.57 -1.87 -2.40
CA THR A 91 16.12 -1.74 -1.04
C THR A 91 15.14 -1.00 -0.14
N PRO A 92 14.74 -1.55 1.03
CA PRO A 92 13.89 -0.82 1.96
C PRO A 92 14.65 0.38 2.56
N LEU A 93 14.01 1.55 2.52
CA LEU A 93 14.53 2.82 3.02
C LEU A 93 13.93 3.17 4.38
N GLN A 94 12.61 3.10 4.47
CA GLN A 94 11.84 3.53 5.65
C GLN A 94 10.64 2.62 5.82
N ILE A 95 10.30 2.30 7.06
CA ILE A 95 9.11 1.54 7.42
C ILE A 95 8.37 2.31 8.52
N PHE A 96 7.07 2.49 8.38
CA PHE A 96 6.19 3.09 9.37
C PHE A 96 5.03 2.14 9.64
N LEU A 97 4.88 1.71 10.89
CA LEU A 97 3.83 0.82 11.35
C LEU A 97 2.76 1.66 12.06
N HIS A 98 1.54 1.68 11.51
CA HIS A 98 0.42 2.44 12.05
C HIS A 98 -0.58 1.51 12.76
N LYS A 99 -0.73 1.69 14.07
CA LYS A 99 -1.65 0.93 14.94
C LYS A 99 -2.68 1.80 15.66
N ASP A 100 -2.71 3.08 15.35
CA ASP A 100 -3.56 4.12 15.92
C ASP A 100 -4.69 4.57 14.98
N GLU A 101 -4.74 4.08 13.75
CA GLU A 101 -5.74 4.45 12.75
C GLU A 101 -6.96 3.52 12.72
N GLY A 102 -8.05 4.00 12.12
CA GLY A 102 -9.30 3.27 11.95
C GLY A 102 -10.51 4.18 11.74
N HIS A 103 -11.71 3.64 11.95
CA HIS A 103 -12.95 4.40 11.84
C HIS A 103 -14.01 3.92 12.84
N TRP A 104 -14.88 4.84 13.24
CA TRP A 104 -16.05 4.51 14.05
C TRP A 104 -17.11 3.82 13.19
N LEU A 105 -17.78 2.83 13.77
CA LEU A 105 -18.92 2.16 13.18
C LEU A 105 -20.21 2.84 13.67
N SER A 106 -21.21 2.93 12.79
CA SER A 106 -22.54 3.45 13.09
C SER A 106 -23.41 2.48 13.89
N GLY A 107 -23.01 1.20 13.97
CA GLY A 107 -23.72 0.15 14.69
C GLY A 107 -22.80 -0.98 15.13
N GLN A 108 -23.42 -2.09 15.55
CA GLN A 108 -22.68 -3.30 15.88
C GLN A 108 -21.96 -3.84 14.63
N PRO A 109 -20.70 -4.27 14.74
CA PRO A 109 -19.97 -4.86 13.62
C PRO A 109 -20.60 -6.17 13.15
N GLU A 110 -20.29 -6.56 11.91
CA GLU A 110 -20.69 -7.85 11.33
C GLU A 110 -20.17 -9.02 12.17
N ALA A 111 -20.85 -10.17 12.13
CA ALA A 111 -20.51 -11.33 12.99
C ALA A 111 -19.10 -11.87 12.72
N GLU A 112 -18.57 -11.69 11.51
CA GLU A 112 -17.24 -12.10 11.10
C GLU A 112 -16.15 -11.10 11.50
N ASP A 113 -16.51 -9.89 11.93
CA ASP A 113 -15.57 -8.88 12.38
C ASP A 113 -15.06 -9.22 13.77
N ARG A 114 -13.81 -9.69 13.83
CA ARG A 114 -13.14 -10.09 15.07
C ARG A 114 -12.19 -9.02 15.62
N GLU A 115 -12.09 -7.87 14.96
CA GLU A 115 -11.09 -6.84 15.27
C GLU A 115 -11.69 -5.58 15.88
N SER A 116 -12.97 -5.30 15.58
CA SER A 116 -13.67 -4.15 16.13
C SER A 116 -13.87 -4.28 17.64
N PHE A 117 -13.75 -3.16 18.36
CA PHE A 117 -13.93 -3.12 19.82
C PHE A 117 -14.66 -1.86 20.27
N GLN A 118 -15.21 -1.89 21.49
CA GLN A 118 -15.92 -0.74 22.04
C GLN A 118 -14.99 0.23 22.79
N ILE A 119 -15.24 1.51 22.60
CA ILE A 119 -14.69 2.63 23.37
C ILE A 119 -15.88 3.51 23.77
N ASP A 120 -16.12 3.66 25.07
CA ASP A 120 -17.23 4.47 25.62
C ASP A 120 -18.60 4.18 24.96
N GLY A 121 -18.89 2.89 24.75
CA GLY A 121 -20.15 2.42 24.16
C GLY A 121 -20.26 2.57 22.64
N LYS A 122 -19.23 3.08 21.95
CA LYS A 122 -19.17 3.17 20.48
C LYS A 122 -18.21 2.13 19.91
N TRP A 123 -18.58 1.52 18.80
CA TRP A 123 -17.75 0.55 18.10
C TRP A 123 -16.70 1.24 17.23
N PHE A 124 -15.44 0.82 17.36
CA PHE A 124 -14.31 1.28 16.56
C PHE A 124 -13.71 0.09 15.81
N LYS A 125 -13.52 0.27 14.50
CA LYS A 125 -12.83 -0.69 13.64
C LYS A 125 -11.40 -0.19 13.36
N PRO A 126 -10.37 -0.89 13.86
CA PRO A 126 -8.99 -0.51 13.59
C PRO A 126 -8.63 -0.69 12.11
N ASN A 127 -7.64 0.07 11.65
CA ASN A 127 -7.01 -0.10 10.34
C ASN A 127 -5.49 -0.19 10.51
N TYR A 128 -5.01 -1.38 10.85
CA TYR A 128 -3.58 -1.60 11.02
C TYR A 128 -2.90 -1.75 9.66
N HIS A 129 -1.88 -0.92 9.42
CA HIS A 129 -1.14 -0.97 8.17
C HIS A 129 0.30 -0.52 8.33
N ALA A 130 1.15 -0.97 7.42
CA ALA A 130 2.55 -0.57 7.33
C ALA A 130 2.79 0.18 6.02
N HIS A 131 3.46 1.32 6.09
CA HIS A 131 4.07 1.96 4.94
C HIS A 131 5.52 1.49 4.85
N ILE A 132 5.94 1.05 3.66
CA ILE A 132 7.33 0.70 3.37
C ILE A 132 7.80 1.45 2.13
N VAL A 133 8.82 2.28 2.29
CA VAL A 133 9.43 3.06 1.22
C VAL A 133 10.63 2.28 0.69
N PHE A 134 10.68 2.07 -0.61
CA PHE A 134 11.74 1.35 -1.31
C PHE A 134 12.53 2.27 -2.24
N ASP A 135 13.84 2.05 -2.28
CA ASP A 135 14.67 2.40 -3.42
C ASP A 135 14.49 1.34 -4.51
N TRP A 136 14.02 1.79 -5.67
CA TRP A 136 13.69 0.97 -6.82
C TRP A 136 14.81 0.95 -7.88
N MET A 137 16.02 1.35 -7.50
CA MET A 137 17.17 1.46 -8.41
C MET A 137 18.21 0.39 -8.11
N ASN A 138 18.80 -0.14 -9.17
CA ASN A 138 20.02 -0.93 -9.09
C ASN A 138 21.22 0.04 -9.09
N HIS A 139 21.91 0.14 -7.96
CA HIS A 139 23.01 1.08 -7.74
C HIS A 139 24.30 0.72 -8.49
N ASP A 140 24.47 -0.52 -8.92
CA ASP A 140 25.61 -0.93 -9.73
C ASP A 140 25.52 -0.40 -11.15
N THR A 141 24.31 -0.46 -11.73
CA THR A 141 24.05 -0.15 -13.14
C THR A 141 23.42 1.24 -13.36
N GLY A 142 22.87 1.85 -12.32
CA GLY A 142 22.09 3.09 -12.37
C GLY A 142 20.79 3.00 -13.15
N LYS A 143 20.20 1.81 -13.22
CA LYS A 143 18.92 1.54 -13.89
C LYS A 143 17.88 1.11 -12.87
N SER A 144 16.61 1.34 -13.16
CA SER A 144 15.52 0.86 -12.30
C SER A 144 15.46 -0.67 -12.28
N CYS A 145 15.16 -1.23 -11.11
CA CYS A 145 14.81 -2.64 -10.95
C CYS A 145 13.51 -2.89 -11.72
N LYS A 146 13.55 -3.84 -12.66
CA LYS A 146 12.40 -4.17 -13.50
C LYS A 146 11.67 -5.34 -12.86
N LEU A 147 10.45 -5.08 -12.38
CA LEU A 147 9.53 -6.10 -11.91
C LEU A 147 8.37 -6.18 -12.90
N ASN A 148 7.99 -7.41 -13.25
CA ASN A 148 6.85 -7.72 -14.10
C ASN A 148 5.63 -8.13 -13.25
N ASP A 149 4.51 -8.48 -13.88
CA ASP A 149 3.28 -8.85 -13.16
C ASP A 149 3.42 -10.14 -12.33
N GLU A 150 4.27 -11.07 -12.76
CA GLU A 150 4.61 -12.28 -12.02
C GLU A 150 5.42 -11.93 -10.76
N ASP A 151 6.44 -11.08 -10.88
CA ASP A 151 7.20 -10.57 -9.74
C ASP A 151 6.30 -9.88 -8.71
N MET A 152 5.36 -9.06 -9.17
CA MET A 152 4.39 -8.39 -8.29
C MET A 152 3.44 -9.39 -7.60
N THR A 153 3.05 -10.45 -8.31
CA THR A 153 2.23 -11.54 -7.77
C THR A 153 2.97 -12.32 -6.70
N GLU A 154 4.24 -12.63 -6.95
CA GLU A 154 5.12 -13.32 -6.01
C GLU A 154 5.44 -12.46 -4.78
N MET A 155 5.60 -11.14 -4.95
CA MET A 155 5.77 -10.20 -3.85
C MET A 155 4.55 -10.17 -2.92
N GLN A 156 3.33 -10.24 -3.47
CA GLN A 156 2.12 -10.36 -2.66
C GLN A 156 2.08 -11.67 -1.88
N SER A 157 2.47 -12.78 -2.50
CA SER A 157 2.54 -14.09 -1.83
C SER A 157 3.61 -14.10 -0.73
N LEU A 158 4.77 -13.50 -0.99
CA LEU A 158 5.82 -13.33 0.00
C LEU A 158 5.33 -12.50 1.21
N ALA A 159 4.59 -11.42 0.96
CA ALA A 159 3.98 -10.62 2.02
C ALA A 159 3.00 -11.45 2.86
N SER A 160 2.11 -12.23 2.23
CA SER A 160 1.16 -13.09 2.97
C SER A 160 1.88 -14.15 3.80
N ASP A 161 2.94 -14.76 3.27
CA ASP A 161 3.70 -15.80 3.94
C ASP A 161 4.47 -15.26 5.15
N ILE A 162 5.12 -14.10 5.01
CA ILE A 162 5.87 -13.48 6.11
C ILE A 162 4.95 -12.93 7.19
N LEU A 163 3.85 -12.29 6.80
CA LEU A 163 2.92 -11.65 7.74
C LEU A 163 1.90 -12.63 8.33
N LEU A 164 1.91 -13.89 7.87
CA LEU A 164 0.98 -14.95 8.25
C LEU A 164 -0.48 -14.52 8.04
N MET A 165 -0.75 -13.97 6.86
CA MET A 165 -2.05 -13.47 6.46
C MET A 165 -2.57 -14.23 5.24
N GLU A 166 -3.89 -14.28 5.07
CA GLU A 166 -4.45 -14.83 3.83
C GLU A 166 -4.18 -13.89 2.65
N ARG A 167 -3.76 -14.46 1.52
CA ARG A 167 -3.53 -13.71 0.29
C ARG A 167 -4.85 -13.17 -0.25
N GLY A 168 -4.86 -11.90 -0.64
CA GLY A 168 -6.02 -11.29 -1.29
C GLY A 168 -6.41 -11.99 -2.61
N GLN A 169 -7.70 -12.01 -2.90
CA GLN A 169 -8.23 -12.51 -4.17
C GLN A 169 -7.76 -11.65 -5.36
N SER A 170 -7.61 -12.27 -6.53
CA SER A 170 -7.10 -11.59 -7.72
C SER A 170 -8.05 -10.49 -8.22
N LYS A 171 -7.51 -9.47 -8.89
CA LYS A 171 -8.36 -8.44 -9.55
C LYS A 171 -9.29 -9.04 -10.61
N THR A 172 -8.81 -10.07 -11.29
CA THR A 172 -9.59 -10.83 -12.29
C THR A 172 -10.80 -11.54 -11.68
N GLU A 173 -10.71 -11.99 -10.43
CA GLU A 173 -11.83 -12.61 -9.70
C GLU A 173 -12.77 -11.57 -9.09
N THR A 174 -12.21 -10.49 -8.54
CA THR A 174 -12.98 -9.53 -7.73
C THR A 174 -13.53 -8.35 -8.53
N GLY A 175 -12.97 -8.04 -9.70
CA GLY A 175 -13.27 -6.84 -10.47
C GLY A 175 -12.96 -5.52 -9.73
N LYS A 176 -12.23 -5.58 -8.61
CA LYS A 176 -11.95 -4.41 -7.76
C LYS A 176 -10.78 -3.63 -8.33
N GLU A 177 -11.04 -2.36 -8.66
CA GLU A 177 -10.00 -1.39 -8.96
C GLU A 177 -9.46 -0.73 -7.69
N HIS A 178 -8.21 -0.29 -7.77
CA HIS A 178 -7.64 0.54 -6.71
C HIS A 178 -8.39 1.88 -6.67
N LEU A 179 -8.84 2.27 -5.48
CA LEU A 179 -9.46 3.56 -5.23
C LEU A 179 -8.54 4.37 -4.33
N GLU A 180 -8.30 5.62 -4.71
CA GLU A 180 -7.65 6.58 -3.83
C GLU A 180 -8.47 6.74 -2.55
N ARG A 181 -7.80 7.12 -1.45
CA ARG A 181 -8.44 7.22 -0.12
C ARG A 181 -9.74 8.03 -0.13
N ASN A 182 -9.73 9.19 -0.80
CA ASN A 182 -10.91 10.06 -0.86
C ASN A 182 -12.06 9.42 -1.65
N ASP A 183 -11.76 8.77 -2.76
CA ASP A 183 -12.75 8.07 -3.57
C ASP A 183 -13.36 6.88 -2.81
N PHE A 184 -12.53 6.16 -2.05
CA PHE A 184 -12.98 5.09 -1.18
C PHE A 184 -13.93 5.61 -0.09
N ILE A 185 -13.58 6.72 0.59
CA ILE A 185 -14.42 7.35 1.62
C ILE A 185 -15.78 7.76 1.04
N ILE A 186 -15.79 8.44 -0.10
CA ILE A 186 -17.02 8.88 -0.78
C ILE A 186 -17.89 7.68 -1.13
N LYS A 187 -17.28 6.64 -1.73
CA LYS A 187 -17.99 5.42 -2.10
C LYS A 187 -18.60 4.71 -0.89
N LYS A 188 -17.86 4.63 0.22
CA LYS A 188 -18.32 4.02 1.47
C LYS A 188 -19.48 4.78 2.09
N GLN A 189 -19.36 6.11 2.21
CA GLN A 189 -20.43 6.97 2.75
C GLN A 189 -21.71 6.86 1.92
N LYS A 190 -21.58 6.82 0.59
CA LYS A 190 -22.73 6.64 -0.30
C LYS A 190 -23.42 5.29 -0.11
N ALA A 191 -22.67 4.21 0.04
CA ALA A 191 -23.22 2.88 0.30
C ALA A 191 -23.90 2.79 1.67
N GLU A 192 -23.34 3.45 2.68
CA GLU A 192 -23.93 3.50 4.02
C GLU A 192 -25.24 4.30 4.05
N LEU A 193 -25.28 5.45 3.37
CA LEU A 193 -26.52 6.22 3.16
C LEU A 193 -27.61 5.37 2.50
N GLN A 194 -27.27 4.62 1.44
CA GLN A 194 -28.22 3.73 0.77
C GLN A 194 -28.75 2.63 1.69
N ARG A 195 -27.89 2.00 2.51
CA ARG A 195 -28.34 1.00 3.50
C ARG A 195 -29.28 1.59 4.55
N ILE A 196 -28.99 2.80 5.02
CA ILE A 196 -29.85 3.50 5.99
C ILE A 196 -31.21 3.79 5.35
N GLU A 197 -31.24 4.31 4.11
CA GLU A 197 -32.49 4.56 3.36
C GLU A 197 -33.29 3.27 3.13
N GLU A 198 -32.64 2.16 2.74
CA GLU A 198 -33.30 0.87 2.56
C GLU A 198 -33.86 0.31 3.87
N THR A 199 -33.11 0.44 4.97
CA THR A 199 -33.57 0.01 6.30
C THR A 199 -34.77 0.83 6.76
N GLN A 200 -34.74 2.16 6.57
CA GLN A 200 -35.87 3.05 6.89
C GLN A 200 -37.10 2.70 6.06
N ARG A 201 -36.96 2.53 4.74
CA ARG A 201 -38.08 2.10 3.87
C ARG A 201 -38.67 0.76 4.28
N THR A 202 -37.83 -0.19 4.68
CA THR A 202 -38.29 -1.52 5.13
C THR A 202 -39.03 -1.42 6.47
N GLN A 203 -38.57 -0.56 7.38
CA GLN A 203 -39.25 -0.30 8.66
C GLN A 203 -40.58 0.46 8.47
N GLU A 204 -40.64 1.44 7.56
CA GLU A 204 -41.88 2.15 7.21
C GLU A 204 -42.91 1.22 6.56
N ALA A 205 -42.47 0.34 5.67
CA ALA A 205 -43.34 -0.67 5.05
C ALA A 205 -43.87 -1.69 6.07
N ALA A 206 -43.05 -2.08 7.05
CA ALA A 206 -43.48 -2.97 8.14
C ALA A 206 -44.42 -2.28 9.14
N GLY A 207 -44.25 -0.97 9.37
CA GLY A 207 -45.10 -0.17 10.27
C GLY A 207 -46.49 0.16 9.69
N ASN A 208 -46.63 0.23 8.37
CA ASN A 208 -47.92 0.48 7.68
C ASN A 208 -48.74 -0.80 7.41
N SER A 209 -48.30 -1.96 7.89
CA SER A 209 -48.96 -3.26 7.74
C SER A 209 -49.75 -3.71 8.99
N CYS A 210 -49.99 -2.81 9.95
CA CYS A 210 -50.74 -3.10 11.17
C CYS A 210 -52.10 -2.39 11.21
#